data_AF-B5BNW1-F1
#
_entry.id   AF-B5BNW1-F1
#
_cell.length_a   1.000
_cell.length_b   1.000
_cell.length_c   1.000
_cell.angle_alpha   90.00
_cell.angle_beta   90.00
_cell.angle_gamma   90.00
#
_symmetry.space_group_name_H-M   'P 1'
#
loop_
_entity.id
_entity.type
_entity.pdbx_description
1 polymer ?
#
loop_
_entity_poly.entity_id
_entity_poly.type
_entity_poly.pdbx_seq_one_letter_code
_entity_poly.pdbx_strand_id
1 'polypeptide(L)'
;MFIWTSGRTSSSYRQDEKRNIYQKIRDHDLLDKRKTVTALKAGEDRAILLGLAMMVCSIMMYFLLGITLLRSYMQSVWTEEAQCALLNVSITETFNCSFSCGPDCWKLSQYPCLQVYVNLLCERIQRINR
;
A
#
# COMPACT_ATOMS: atom_id res chain seq x y z
N MET A 1 69.29 -59.25 -7.38
CA MET A 1 69.69 -57.82 -7.36
C MET A 1 69.07 -57.23 -6.10
N PHE A 2 69.90 -56.86 -5.12
CA PHE A 2 69.45 -56.43 -3.79
C PHE A 2 69.05 -54.94 -3.84
N ILE A 3 67.80 -54.63 -3.47
CA ILE A 3 67.32 -53.25 -3.37
C ILE A 3 67.63 -52.75 -1.96
N TRP A 4 68.51 -51.77 -1.86
CA TRP A 4 68.81 -51.05 -0.62
C TRP A 4 67.58 -50.25 -0.16
N THR A 5 67.12 -50.55 1.06
CA THR A 5 66.23 -49.69 1.83
C THR A 5 67.08 -48.76 2.69
N SER A 6 67.06 -47.46 2.43
CA SER A 6 67.37 -46.44 3.46
C SER A 6 67.10 -45.03 2.93
N GLY A 7 66.14 -44.34 3.54
CA GLY A 7 65.85 -42.94 3.21
C GLY A 7 64.57 -42.42 3.85
N ARG A 8 64.59 -42.32 5.17
CA ARG A 8 63.62 -41.75 6.13
C ARG A 8 62.52 -40.83 5.57
N THR A 9 61.31 -41.15 6.03
CA THR A 9 60.04 -40.40 6.02
C THR A 9 60.15 -38.95 6.51
N SER A 10 60.52 -38.01 5.64
CA SER A 10 60.37 -36.56 5.88
C SER A 10 59.22 -35.93 5.09
N SER A 11 58.58 -36.70 4.19
CA SER A 11 57.43 -36.24 3.39
C SER A 11 56.10 -36.30 4.16
N SER A 12 55.92 -37.28 5.06
CA SER A 12 54.65 -37.47 5.78
C SER A 12 54.35 -36.28 6.70
N TYR A 13 55.32 -35.83 7.49
CA TYR A 13 55.12 -34.72 8.44
C TYR A 13 54.71 -33.42 7.75
N ARG A 14 55.32 -33.13 6.59
CA ARG A 14 55.00 -31.96 5.76
C ARG A 14 53.64 -32.08 5.07
N GLN A 15 53.18 -33.29 4.79
CA GLN A 15 51.86 -33.55 4.22
C GLN A 15 50.75 -33.47 5.28
N ASP A 16 51.02 -33.95 6.49
CA ASP A 16 50.10 -33.89 7.62
C ASP A 16 49.91 -32.45 8.13
N GLU A 17 50.99 -31.66 8.22
CA GLU A 17 50.92 -30.23 8.55
C GLU A 17 50.09 -29.45 7.51
N LYS A 18 50.31 -29.73 6.22
CA LYS A 18 49.49 -29.14 5.14
C LYS A 18 48.02 -29.50 5.30
N ARG A 19 47.68 -30.78 5.55
CA ARG A 19 46.29 -31.22 5.77
C ARG A 19 45.65 -30.51 6.96
N ASN A 20 46.38 -30.35 8.06
CA ASN A 20 45.90 -29.63 9.25
C ASN A 20 45.63 -28.15 8.97
N ILE A 21 46.48 -27.51 8.17
CA ILE A 21 46.28 -26.10 7.76
C ILE A 21 45.04 -25.96 6.87
N TYR A 22 44.89 -26.83 5.86
CA TYR A 22 43.69 -26.81 5.00
C TYR A 22 42.41 -27.08 5.77
N GLN A 23 42.45 -27.99 6.74
CA GLN A 23 41.30 -28.30 7.59
C GLN A 23 40.93 -27.11 8.48
N LYS A 24 41.93 -26.44 9.08
CA LYS A 24 41.74 -25.24 9.91
C LYS A 24 41.19 -24.06 9.12
N ILE A 25 41.63 -23.85 7.87
CA ILE A 25 41.08 -22.80 6.98
C ILE A 25 39.62 -23.11 6.64
N ARG A 26 39.32 -24.36 6.29
CA ARG A 26 37.95 -24.80 5.98
C ARG A 26 37.01 -24.61 7.17
N ASP A 27 37.45 -24.93 8.38
CA ASP A 27 36.64 -24.75 9.60
C ASP A 27 36.41 -23.26 9.90
N HIS A 28 37.40 -22.41 9.63
CA HIS A 28 37.26 -20.96 9.79
C HIS A 28 36.27 -20.37 8.77
N ASP A 29 36.33 -20.79 7.51
CA ASP A 29 35.36 -20.42 6.46
C ASP A 29 33.94 -20.88 6.80
N LEU A 30 33.78 -22.10 7.33
CA LEU A 30 32.48 -22.64 7.73
C LEU A 30 31.88 -21.87 8.90
N LEU A 31 32.70 -21.49 9.89
CA LEU A 31 32.31 -20.64 11.00
C LEU A 31 31.91 -19.23 10.55
N ASP A 32 32.63 -18.64 9.60
CA ASP A 32 32.33 -17.31 9.09
C ASP A 32 31.04 -17.30 8.25
N LYS A 33 30.82 -18.35 7.45
CA LYS A 33 29.56 -18.58 6.74
C LYS A 33 28.38 -18.75 7.72
N ARG A 34 28.61 -19.40 8.87
CA ARG A 34 27.57 -19.55 9.91
C ARG A 34 27.29 -18.20 10.59
N LYS A 35 28.31 -17.42 10.94
CA LYS A 35 28.17 -16.10 11.58
C LYS A 35 27.48 -15.10 10.66
N THR A 36 27.82 -15.10 9.37
CA THR A 36 27.16 -14.27 8.36
C THR A 36 25.71 -14.69 8.17
N VAL A 37 25.38 -15.98 8.16
CA VAL A 37 23.98 -16.45 8.14
C VAL A 37 23.21 -16.01 9.38
N THR A 38 23.79 -16.04 10.59
CA THR A 38 23.11 -15.60 11.81
C THR A 38 22.90 -14.08 11.85
N ALA A 39 23.84 -13.29 11.33
CA ALA A 39 23.72 -11.83 11.24
C ALA A 39 22.75 -11.39 10.14
N LEU A 40 22.77 -12.08 8.98
CA LEU A 40 21.88 -11.80 7.85
C LEU A 40 20.43 -12.17 8.21
N LYS A 41 20.21 -13.26 8.95
CA LYS A 41 18.89 -13.71 9.40
C LYS A 41 18.17 -12.73 10.35
N ALA A 42 18.93 -11.95 11.12
CA ALA A 42 18.38 -10.91 12.00
C ALA A 42 17.93 -9.64 11.25
N GLY A 43 18.55 -9.35 10.10
CA GLY A 43 18.16 -8.24 9.21
C GLY A 43 17.08 -8.63 8.19
N GLU A 44 17.14 -9.86 7.68
CA GLU A 44 16.21 -10.43 6.71
C GLU A 44 14.78 -10.51 7.26
N ASP A 45 14.59 -10.94 8.51
CA ASP A 45 13.28 -11.02 9.15
C ASP A 45 12.62 -9.63 9.32
N ARG A 46 13.43 -8.59 9.60
CA ARG A 46 12.93 -7.21 9.69
C ARG A 46 12.54 -6.64 8.33
N ALA A 47 13.30 -6.95 7.28
CA ALA A 47 12.98 -6.54 5.92
C ALA A 47 11.72 -7.26 5.40
N ILE A 48 11.57 -8.55 5.68
CA ILE A 48 10.38 -9.34 5.33
C ILE A 48 9.16 -8.84 6.09
N LEU A 49 9.27 -8.57 7.40
CA LEU A 49 8.19 -8.02 8.21
C LEU A 49 7.73 -6.65 7.69
N LEU A 50 8.67 -5.77 7.32
CA LEU A 50 8.36 -4.47 6.72
C LEU A 50 7.67 -4.63 5.36
N GLY A 51 8.14 -5.55 4.52
CA GLY A 51 7.51 -5.85 3.22
C GLY A 51 6.08 -6.39 3.37
N LEU A 52 5.87 -7.32 4.31
CA LEU A 52 4.55 -7.85 4.63
C LEU A 52 3.62 -6.75 5.18
N ALA A 53 4.12 -5.90 6.08
CA ALA A 53 3.35 -4.76 6.60
C ALA A 53 2.96 -3.78 5.49
N MET A 54 3.88 -3.46 4.56
CA MET A 54 3.59 -2.59 3.41
C MET A 54 2.53 -3.21 2.48
N MET A 55 2.58 -4.52 2.25
CA MET A 55 1.55 -5.22 1.47
C MET A 55 0.17 -5.17 2.16
N VAL A 56 0.10 -5.45 3.47
CA VAL A 56 -1.16 -5.38 4.23
C VAL A 56 -1.72 -3.97 4.26
N CYS A 57 -0.89 -2.96 4.49
CA CYS A 57 -1.30 -1.55 4.44
C CYS A 57 -1.82 -1.16 3.05
N SER A 58 -1.16 -1.62 1.98
CA SER A 58 -1.61 -1.37 0.60
C SER A 58 -2.99 -1.98 0.36
N ILE A 59 -3.19 -3.25 0.74
CA ILE A 59 -4.48 -3.93 0.62
C ILE A 59 -5.57 -3.19 1.39
N MET A 60 -5.30 -2.80 2.65
CA MET A 60 -6.25 -2.06 3.48
C MET A 60 -6.62 -0.71 2.85
N MET A 61 -5.65 0.05 2.36
CA MET A 61 -5.90 1.33 1.67
C MET A 61 -6.69 1.14 0.37
N TYR A 62 -6.38 0.12 -0.42
CA TYR A 62 -7.14 -0.22 -1.62
C TYR A 62 -8.60 -0.55 -1.31
N PHE A 63 -8.87 -1.27 -0.21
CA PHE A 63 -10.24 -1.54 0.21
C PHE A 63 -10.97 -0.28 0.66
N LEU A 64 -10.31 0.59 1.42
CA LEU A 64 -10.88 1.88 1.83
C LEU A 64 -11.22 2.74 0.61
N LEU A 65 -10.29 2.87 -0.34
CA LEU A 65 -10.51 3.58 -1.61
C LEU A 65 -11.60 2.91 -2.46
N GLY A 66 -11.62 1.59 -2.56
CA GLY A 66 -12.65 0.84 -3.29
C GLY A 66 -14.05 1.08 -2.73
N ILE A 67 -14.23 0.94 -1.42
CA ILE A 67 -15.53 1.14 -0.76
C ILE A 67 -15.95 2.61 -0.84
N THR A 68 -15.04 3.56 -0.66
CA THR A 68 -15.35 5.00 -0.76
C THR A 68 -15.70 5.42 -2.18
N LEU A 69 -15.03 4.89 -3.20
CA LEU A 69 -15.35 5.12 -4.60
C LEU A 69 -16.66 4.45 -5.00
N LEU A 70 -16.89 3.20 -4.59
CA LEU A 70 -18.15 2.48 -4.81
C LEU A 70 -19.34 3.20 -4.16
N ARG A 71 -19.17 3.65 -2.91
CA ARG A 71 -20.20 4.42 -2.20
C ARG A 71 -20.44 5.78 -2.84
N SER A 72 -19.38 6.48 -3.23
CA SER A 72 -19.50 7.74 -3.95
C SER A 72 -20.18 7.56 -5.31
N TYR A 73 -19.91 6.46 -6.01
CA TYR A 73 -20.55 6.14 -7.29
C TYR A 73 -22.03 5.80 -7.13
N MET A 74 -22.38 4.92 -6.17
CA MET A 74 -23.78 4.56 -5.89
C MET A 74 -24.61 5.75 -5.39
N GLN A 75 -23.97 6.68 -4.67
CA GLN A 75 -24.61 7.90 -4.21
C GLN A 75 -24.48 9.06 -5.21
N SER A 76 -23.71 8.88 -6.29
CA SER A 76 -23.64 9.86 -7.36
C SER A 76 -24.95 9.78 -8.15
N VAL A 77 -25.79 10.79 -7.95
CA VAL A 77 -27.07 11.03 -8.64
C VAL A 77 -26.89 11.27 -10.15
N TRP A 78 -25.69 11.05 -10.69
CA TRP A 78 -25.28 11.45 -12.03
C TRP A 78 -25.52 10.39 -13.11
N THR A 79 -25.93 9.16 -12.74
CA THR A 79 -26.04 8.05 -13.72
C THR A 79 -27.48 7.68 -14.09
N GLU A 80 -28.48 8.35 -13.52
CA GLU A 80 -29.89 8.13 -13.93
C GLU A 80 -30.38 9.33 -14.74
N GLU A 81 -30.56 9.11 -16.05
CA GLU A 81 -31.20 10.04 -16.97
C GLU A 81 -32.68 10.21 -16.56
N ALA A 82 -32.97 11.18 -15.68
CA ALA A 82 -34.32 11.52 -15.29
C ALA A 82 -34.81 12.73 -16.09
N GLN A 83 -35.97 12.61 -16.74
CA GLN A 83 -36.62 13.74 -17.40
C GLN A 83 -37.30 14.61 -16.34
N CYS A 84 -36.85 15.85 -16.17
CA CYS A 84 -37.38 16.78 -15.17
C CYS A 84 -38.13 17.92 -15.87
N ALA A 85 -39.41 18.11 -15.56
CA ALA A 85 -40.20 19.25 -16.04
C ALA A 85 -40.32 20.32 -14.94
N LEU A 86 -40.10 21.59 -15.28
CA LEU A 86 -40.23 22.70 -14.34
C LEU A 86 -41.72 22.98 -14.08
N LEU A 87 -42.13 23.02 -12.80
CA LEU A 87 -43.48 23.40 -12.41
C LEU A 87 -43.52 24.90 -12.09
N ASN A 88 -42.90 25.29 -10.98
CA ASN A 88 -42.96 26.65 -10.45
C ASN A 88 -41.61 27.05 -9.87
N VAL A 89 -41.33 28.35 -9.90
CA VAL A 89 -40.16 28.97 -9.27
C VAL A 89 -40.65 30.06 -8.34
N SER A 90 -40.29 29.99 -7.07
CA SER A 90 -40.66 30.98 -6.05
C SER A 90 -39.42 31.46 -5.30
N ILE A 91 -39.35 32.75 -5.04
CA ILE A 91 -38.30 33.33 -4.20
C ILE A 91 -38.78 33.25 -2.76
N THR A 92 -38.06 32.48 -1.95
CA THR A 92 -38.33 32.27 -0.53
C THR A 92 -37.46 33.22 0.31
N GLU A 93 -37.39 32.99 1.61
CA GLU A 93 -36.67 33.80 2.59
C GLU A 93 -35.19 34.04 2.22
N THR A 94 -34.63 35.10 2.79
CA THR A 94 -33.25 35.50 2.54
C THR A 94 -32.29 34.82 3.50
N PHE A 95 -31.15 34.36 2.99
CA PHE A 95 -30.14 33.63 3.73
C PHE A 95 -28.84 34.44 3.79
N ASN A 96 -28.06 34.27 4.86
CA ASN A 96 -26.82 35.01 5.05
C ASN A 96 -25.62 34.17 4.57
N CYS A 97 -24.90 34.66 3.56
CA CYS A 97 -23.66 34.08 3.06
C CYS A 97 -22.48 34.83 3.68
N SER A 98 -21.47 34.12 4.14
CA SER A 98 -20.20 34.73 4.51
C SER A 98 -19.26 34.75 3.30
N PHE A 99 -18.78 35.93 2.91
CA PHE A 99 -17.72 36.09 1.91
C PHE A 99 -16.45 36.60 2.58
N SER A 100 -15.31 35.99 2.23
CA SER A 100 -14.00 36.38 2.72
C SER A 100 -13.35 37.40 1.77
N CYS A 101 -13.12 38.62 2.27
CA CYS A 101 -12.54 39.73 1.50
C CYS A 101 -11.00 39.83 1.68
N GLY A 102 -10.38 38.91 2.41
CA GLY A 102 -8.95 38.91 2.72
C GLY A 102 -8.63 38.05 3.95
N PRO A 103 -7.37 38.02 4.40
CA PRO A 103 -6.90 37.10 5.44
C PRO A 103 -7.56 37.28 6.82
N ASP A 104 -8.26 38.39 7.09
CA ASP A 104 -8.96 38.64 8.36
C ASP A 104 -10.31 39.38 8.19
N CYS A 105 -10.94 39.29 7.02
CA CYS A 105 -12.20 39.99 6.75
C CYS A 105 -13.30 39.03 6.31
N TRP A 106 -14.29 38.84 7.17
CA TRP A 106 -15.52 38.10 6.91
C TRP A 106 -16.68 39.07 6.84
N LYS A 107 -17.34 39.16 5.68
CA LYS A 107 -18.56 39.96 5.52
C LYS A 107 -19.76 39.04 5.37
N LEU A 108 -20.85 39.34 6.07
CA LEU A 108 -22.14 38.72 5.84
C LEU A 108 -22.87 39.49 4.74
N SER A 109 -23.28 38.79 3.68
CA SER A 109 -24.17 39.29 2.65
C SER A 109 -25.46 38.47 2.64
N GLN A 110 -26.59 39.16 2.47
CA GLN A 110 -27.90 38.54 2.46
C GLN A 110 -28.31 38.26 1.01
N TYR A 111 -28.62 37.00 0.69
CA TYR A 111 -29.04 36.55 -0.63
C TYR A 111 -30.43 35.90 -0.57
N PRO A 112 -31.33 36.16 -1.53
CA PRO A 112 -32.63 35.48 -1.58
C PRO A 112 -32.47 34.01 -1.98
N CYS A 113 -33.18 33.10 -1.31
CA CYS A 113 -33.23 31.69 -1.71
C CYS A 113 -34.23 31.51 -2.87
N LEU A 114 -33.79 30.87 -3.95
CA LEU A 114 -34.68 30.48 -5.05
C LEU A 114 -35.14 29.04 -4.86
N GLN A 115 -36.43 28.84 -4.64
CA GLN A 115 -37.03 27.52 -4.55
C GLN A 115 -37.59 27.10 -5.91
N VAL A 116 -37.15 25.94 -6.39
CA VAL A 116 -37.50 25.41 -7.70
C VAL A 116 -38.28 24.11 -7.51
N TYR A 117 -39.53 24.08 -7.96
CA TYR A 117 -40.35 22.88 -7.97
C TYR A 117 -40.26 22.22 -9.34
N VAL A 118 -39.81 20.97 -9.35
CA VAL A 118 -39.69 20.14 -10.56
C VAL A 118 -40.54 18.89 -10.43
N ASN A 119 -41.12 18.45 -11.55
CA ASN A 119 -41.76 17.16 -11.69
C ASN A 119 -40.75 16.16 -12.27
N LEU A 120 -40.54 15.04 -11.58
CA LEU A 120 -39.62 13.98 -12.00
C LEU A 120 -40.39 12.91 -12.78
N LEU A 121 -40.14 12.83 -14.08
CA LEU A 121 -40.61 11.76 -14.95
C LEU A 121 -39.52 10.68 -15.03
N CYS A 122 -39.40 9.88 -13.97
CA CYS A 122 -38.52 8.72 -13.98
C CYS A 122 -39.24 7.55 -14.66
N GLU A 123 -38.71 7.05 -15.79
CA GLU A 123 -39.30 5.93 -16.56
C GLU A 123 -39.50 4.65 -15.71
N ARG A 124 -38.75 4.49 -14.61
CA ARG A 124 -38.87 3.31 -13.73
C ARG A 124 -40.19 3.28 -12.95
N ILE A 125 -40.83 4.43 -12.70
CA ILE A 125 -42.12 4.51 -11.99
C ILE A 125 -43.30 4.33 -12.94
N GLN A 126 -43.17 4.71 -14.22
CA GLN A 126 -44.23 4.51 -15.22
C GLN A 126 -44.53 3.04 -15.51
N ARG A 127 -43.58 2.12 -15.29
CA ARG A 127 -43.80 0.67 -15.46
C ARG A 127 -44.49 -0.03 -14.28
N ILE A 128 -44.58 0.60 -13.12
CA ILE A 128 -45.27 0.03 -11.93
C ILE A 128 -46.76 0.42 -11.92
N ASN A 129 -47.13 1.46 -12.68
CA ASN A 129 -48.48 2.02 -12.72
C ASN A 129 -49.24 1.76 -14.03
N ARG A 130 -48.76 0.82 -14.87
CA ARG A 130 -49.46 0.29 -16.04
C ARG A 130 -49.53 -1.22 -15.92
#